data_AF-A0A971BPD2-F1
#
_entry.id   AF-A0A971BPD2-F1
#
_cell.length_a   1.000
_cell.length_b   1.000
_cell.length_c   1.000
_cell.angle_alpha   90.00
_cell.angle_beta   90.00
_cell.angle_gamma   90.00
#
_symmetry.space_group_name_H-M   'P 1'
#
loop_
_entity.id
_entity.type
_entity.pdbx_description
1 polymer ?
#
loop_
_entity_poly.entity_id
_entity_poly.type
_entity_poly.pdbx_seq_one_letter_code
_entity_poly.pdbx_strand_id
1 'polypeptide(L)' 'MRDHDATTSGDGVDLRALPKALLHDHLDGGLRPATIVELAADADLDLPETDPERLAAWFAESADSGSLPAYL' A
#
# COMPACT_ATOMS: atom_id res chain seq x y z
N MET A 1 -11.48 7.19 -2.39
CA MET A 1 -10.45 7.42 -1.36
C MET A 1 -11.00 8.43 -0.37
N ARG A 2 -11.40 8.03 0.84
CA ARG A 2 -11.91 8.97 1.84
C ARG A 2 -10.71 9.62 2.51
N ASP A 3 -10.58 10.93 2.39
CA ASP A 3 -9.64 11.71 3.17
C ASP A 3 -9.97 11.50 4.65
N HIS A 4 -9.15 10.72 5.35
CA HIS A 4 -9.12 10.74 6.81
C HIS A 4 -8.42 12.02 7.23
N ASP A 5 -9.15 13.14 7.11
CA ASP A 5 -8.75 14.38 7.75
C ASP A 5 -8.84 14.17 9.27
N ALA A 6 -7.71 13.81 9.88
CA ALA A 6 -7.57 13.62 11.31
C ALA A 6 -7.55 14.98 12.04
N THR A 7 -8.54 15.81 11.76
CA THR A 7 -8.84 17.04 12.51
C THR A 7 -10.07 16.75 13.35
N THR A 8 -9.92 15.89 14.36
CA THR A 8 -10.90 15.81 15.44
C THR A 8 -10.86 17.13 16.19
N SER A 9 -11.88 17.97 16.01
CA SER A 9 -12.10 19.17 16.80
C SER A 9 -12.34 18.78 18.27
N GLY A 10 -11.26 18.66 19.03
CA GLY A 10 -11.24 18.31 20.45
C GLY A 10 -9.78 18.18 20.91
N ASP A 11 -9.55 18.19 22.22
CA ASP A 11 -8.21 18.18 22.88
C ASP A 11 -7.38 16.88 22.65
N GLY A 12 -7.62 16.18 21.55
CA GLY A 12 -6.92 14.97 21.15
C GLY A 12 -5.52 15.25 20.59
N VAL A 13 -4.63 14.27 20.75
CA VAL A 13 -3.28 14.32 20.19
C VAL A 13 -3.32 14.01 18.69
N ASP A 14 -2.71 14.85 17.87
CA ASP A 14 -2.49 14.54 16.45
C ASP A 14 -1.47 13.38 16.33
N LEU A 15 -1.96 12.20 15.99
CA LEU A 15 -1.15 10.99 15.81
C LEU A 15 -0.08 11.15 14.72
N ARG A 16 -0.31 12.03 13.73
CA ARG A 16 0.66 12.30 12.66
C ARG A 16 1.85 13.10 13.18
N ALA A 17 1.66 13.94 14.19
CA ALA A 17 2.71 14.77 14.80
C ALA A 17 3.64 14.01 15.76
N LEU A 18 3.25 12.82 16.23
CA LEU A 18 4.08 12.03 17.15
C LEU A 18 5.33 11.41 16.47
N PRO A 19 6.47 11.30 17.16
CA PRO A 19 7.61 10.52 16.66
C PRO A 19 7.24 9.02 16.67
N LYS A 20 7.37 8.36 15.52
CA LYS A 20 6.98 6.96 15.33
C LYS A 20 8.23 6.11 15.05
N ALA A 21 8.27 4.91 15.62
CA ALA A 21 9.24 3.88 15.28
C ALA A 21 8.52 2.70 14.61
N LEU A 22 9.07 2.22 13.50
CA LEU A 22 8.58 1.06 12.76
C LEU A 22 9.62 -0.06 12.92
N LEU A 23 9.28 -1.09 13.69
CA LEU A 23 10.20 -2.17 14.01
C LEU A 23 10.13 -3.33 13.03
N HIS A 24 9.01 -3.46 12.33
CA HIS A 24 8.77 -4.51 11.35
C HIS A 24 8.11 -3.88 10.14
N ASP A 25 8.81 -3.96 9.01
CA ASP A 25 8.26 -3.60 7.71
C ASP A 25 8.87 -4.51 6.65
N HIS A 26 8.08 -4.84 5.64
CA HIS A 26 8.53 -5.58 4.47
C HIS A 26 8.71 -4.57 3.35
N LEU A 27 9.97 -4.27 3.01
CA LEU A 27 10.31 -3.25 2.01
C LEU A 27 9.66 -3.58 0.64
N ASP A 28 9.66 -4.85 0.29
CA ASP A 28 9.02 -5.40 -0.91
C ASP A 28 7.49 -5.36 -0.87
N GLY A 29 6.90 -5.38 0.33
CA GLY A 29 5.45 -5.22 0.55
C GLY A 29 4.95 -3.76 0.54
N GLY A 30 5.85 -2.77 0.52
CA GLY A 30 5.52 -1.34 0.63
C GLY A 30 5.72 -0.51 -0.65
N LEU A 31 5.94 -1.15 -1.80
CA LEU A 31 6.24 -0.46 -3.05
C LEU A 31 5.03 0.32 -3.58
N ARG A 32 5.28 1.47 -4.22
CA ARG A 32 4.23 2.22 -4.94
C ARG A 32 3.83 1.43 -6.20
N PRO A 33 2.52 1.24 -6.46
CA PRO A 33 2.06 0.53 -7.66
C PRO A 33 2.60 1.12 -8.97
N ALA A 34 2.67 2.45 -9.09
CA ALA A 34 3.25 3.11 -10.27
C ALA A 34 4.72 2.71 -10.50
N THR A 35 5.50 2.59 -9.44
CA THR A 35 6.90 2.15 -9.53
C THR A 35 7.01 0.69 -9.96
N ILE A 36 6.08 -0.18 -9.54
CA ILE A 36 6.03 -1.57 -10.02
C ILE A 36 5.75 -1.62 -11.53
N VAL A 37 4.79 -0.83 -12.01
CA VAL A 37 4.45 -0.74 -13.45
C VAL A 37 5.64 -0.26 -14.27
N GLU A 38 6.31 0.81 -13.84
CA GLU A 38 7.52 1.34 -14.49
C GLU A 38 8.63 0.28 -14.57
N LEU A 39 8.92 -0.39 -13.45
CA LEU A 39 9.97 -1.41 -13.38
C LEU A 39 9.64 -2.66 -14.21
N ALA A 40 8.36 -3.06 -14.24
CA ALA A 40 7.93 -4.20 -15.05
C ALA A 40 8.07 -3.91 -16.54
N ALA A 41 7.74 -2.70 -16.98
CA ALA A 41 7.92 -2.28 -18.37
C ALA A 41 9.41 -2.27 -18.77
N ASP A 42 10.30 -1.75 -17.89
CA ASP A 42 11.75 -1.76 -18.12
C ASP A 42 12.33 -3.18 -18.17
N ALA A 43 11.72 -4.12 -17.45
CA ALA A 43 12.13 -5.52 -17.37
C ALA A 43 11.42 -6.45 -18.37
N ASP A 44 10.50 -5.93 -19.20
CA ASP A 44 9.66 -6.71 -20.12
C ASP A 44 8.86 -7.83 -19.42
N LEU A 45 8.22 -7.46 -18.29
CA LEU A 45 7.41 -8.36 -17.47
C LEU A 45 5.91 -8.04 -17.59
N ASP A 46 5.10 -9.07 -17.81
CA ASP A 46 3.64 -8.96 -17.79
C ASP A 46 3.13 -8.80 -16.35
N LEU A 47 2.20 -7.86 -16.16
CA LEU A 47 1.49 -7.64 -14.90
C LEU A 47 0.02 -8.04 -15.03
N PRO A 48 -0.64 -8.44 -13.92
CA PRO A 48 -2.09 -8.64 -13.90
C PRO A 48 -2.88 -7.36 -14.21
N GLU A 49 -2.26 -6.18 -14.02
CA GLU A 49 -2.81 -4.86 -14.32
C GLU A 49 -1.67 -3.84 -14.50
N THR A 50 -1.88 -2.83 -15.37
CA THR A 50 -0.87 -1.79 -15.67
C THR A 50 -1.32 -0.38 -15.29
N ASP A 51 -2.61 -0.17 -15.02
CA ASP A 51 -3.06 1.06 -14.38
C ASP A 51 -2.71 1.03 -12.87
N PRO A 52 -1.97 2.02 -12.33
CA PRO A 52 -1.51 1.98 -10.94
C PRO A 52 -2.63 1.92 -9.90
N GLU A 53 -3.77 2.55 -10.14
CA GLU A 53 -4.89 2.55 -9.18
C GLU A 53 -5.56 1.17 -9.15
N ARG A 54 -5.78 0.58 -10.32
CA ARG A 54 -6.35 -0.77 -10.43
C ARG A 54 -5.38 -1.85 -9.94
N LEU A 55 -4.08 -1.68 -10.17
CA LEU A 55 -3.06 -2.57 -9.61
C LEU A 55 -3.03 -2.49 -8.07
N ALA A 56 -3.21 -1.30 -7.49
CA ALA A 56 -3.33 -1.15 -6.04
C ALA A 56 -4.55 -1.92 -5.49
N ALA A 57 -5.69 -1.84 -6.18
CA ALA A 57 -6.89 -2.59 -5.81
C ALA A 57 -6.65 -4.11 -5.89
N TRP A 58 -6.00 -4.57 -6.97
CA TRP A 58 -5.63 -5.97 -7.13
C TRP A 58 -4.74 -6.50 -6.00
N PHE A 59 -3.73 -5.72 -5.58
CA PHE A 59 -2.90 -6.09 -4.43
C PHE A 59 -3.70 -6.13 -3.13
N ALA A 60 -4.58 -5.16 -2.88
CA ALA A 60 -5.40 -5.12 -1.68
C ALA A 60 -6.36 -6.33 -1.59
N GLU A 61 -7.01 -6.69 -2.70
CA GLU A 61 -7.88 -7.88 -2.78
C GLU A 61 -7.08 -9.17 -2.59
N SER A 62 -5.90 -9.26 -3.21
CA SER A 62 -5.01 -10.43 -3.08
C SER A 62 -4.46 -10.57 -1.65
N ALA A 63 -4.20 -9.45 -0.98
CA ALA A 63 -3.76 -9.42 0.41
C ALA A 63 -4.87 -9.83 1.39
N ASP A 64 -6.15 -9.63 1.04
CA ASP A 64 -7.32 -10.04 1.83
C ASP A 64 -7.79 -11.48 1.49
N SER A 65 -6.87 -12.35 1.09
CA SER A 65 -7.15 -13.72 0.62
C SER A 65 -7.59 -14.72 1.70
N GLY A 66 -7.63 -14.32 2.97
CA GLY A 66 -8.15 -15.12 4.07
C GLY A 66 -7.24 -16.24 4.59
N SER A 67 -6.01 -16.38 4.06
CA SER A 67 -5.00 -17.29 4.62
C SER A 67 -3.59 -16.80 4.35
N LEU A 68 -2.66 -17.05 5.29
CA LEU A 68 -1.26 -16.69 5.11
C LEU A 68 -0.64 -17.33 3.84
N PRO A 69 -0.88 -18.63 3.52
CA PRO A 69 -0.33 -19.21 2.30
C PRO A 69 -0.88 -18.60 1.00
N ALA A 70 -2.08 -18.00 1.02
CA ALA A 70 -2.64 -17.32 -0.14
C ALA A 70 -2.20 -15.86 -0.25
N TYR A 71 -1.71 -15.27 0.85
CA TYR A 71 -1.10 -13.95 0.89
C TYR A 71 0.34 -13.96 0.33
N LEU A 72 1.06 -15.07 0.49
CA LEU A 72 2.43 -15.29 0.03
C LEU A 72 2.49 -15.80 -1.42
#